data_AF-A0A3B9EW48-F1
#
_entry.id   AF-A0A3B9EW48-F1
#
_cell.length_a   1.000
_cell.length_b   1.000
_cell.length_c   1.000
_cell.angle_alpha   90.00
_cell.angle_beta   90.00
_cell.angle_gamma   90.00
#
_symmetry.space_group_name_H-M   'P 1'
#
loop_
_entity.id
_entity.type
_entity.pdbx_description
1 polymer ?
#
loop_
_entity_poly.entity_id
_entity_poly.type
_entity_poly.pdbx_seq_one_letter_code
_entity_poly.pdbx_strand_id
1 'polypeptide(L)' 'GELVKLPLEVFWSVAYAPLYQLVKFHVNGRGMQRNTFVLKEEDINLTLSLVLKGLKP' A
#
# COMPACT_ATOMS: atom_id res chain seq x y z
N GLY A 1 -19.17 -10.77 -8.56
CA GLY A 1 -17.98 -10.14 -9.15
C GLY A 1 -16.98 -11.22 -9.42
N GLU A 2 -16.53 -11.37 -10.65
CA GLU A 2 -15.48 -12.33 -11.01
C GLU A 2 -14.13 -11.73 -10.66
N LEU A 3 -13.28 -12.46 -9.93
CA LEU A 3 -11.92 -12.02 -9.64
C LEU A 3 -11.16 -11.84 -10.95
N VAL A 4 -10.68 -10.63 -11.22
CA VAL A 4 -9.84 -10.35 -12.38
C VAL A 4 -8.59 -11.19 -12.27
N LYS A 5 -8.34 -12.06 -13.25
CA LYS A 5 -7.07 -12.80 -13.34
C LYS A 5 -5.96 -11.80 -13.71
N LEU A 6 -5.15 -11.44 -12.73
CA LEU A 6 -4.00 -10.57 -12.91
C LEU A 6 -2.72 -11.40 -13.05
N PRO A 7 -1.75 -10.97 -13.87
CA PRO A 7 -0.38 -11.45 -13.77
C PRO A 7 0.14 -11.28 -12.33
N LEU A 8 1.02 -12.19 -11.90
CA LEU A 8 1.52 -12.20 -10.52
C LEU A 8 2.18 -10.87 -10.15
N GLU A 9 2.95 -10.31 -11.07
CA GLU A 9 3.66 -9.04 -10.90
C GLU A 9 2.69 -7.87 -10.69
N VAL A 10 1.56 -7.89 -11.41
CA VAL A 10 0.51 -6.87 -11.30
C VAL A 10 -0.23 -7.03 -9.98
N PHE A 11 -0.63 -8.25 -9.62
CA PHE A 11 -1.27 -8.53 -8.33
C PHE A 11 -0.37 -8.07 -7.18
N TRP A 12 0.91 -8.44 -7.21
CA TRP A 12 1.85 -8.12 -6.13
C TRP A 12 2.08 -6.61 -6.00
N SER A 13 2.21 -5.91 -7.13
CA SER A 13 2.39 -4.45 -7.17
C SER A 13 1.19 -3.69 -6.60
N VAL A 14 -0.03 -4.21 -6.76
CA VAL A 14 -1.24 -3.58 -6.22
C VAL A 14 -1.48 -3.98 -4.77
N ALA A 15 -1.28 -5.26 -4.44
CA ALA A 15 -1.60 -5.82 -3.13
C ALA A 15 -0.60 -5.43 -2.03
N TYR A 16 0.69 -5.41 -2.35
CA TYR A 16 1.75 -5.32 -1.32
C TYR A 16 2.58 -4.05 -1.42
N ALA A 17 2.91 -3.57 -2.63
CA ALA A 17 3.78 -2.41 -2.79
C ALA A 17 3.32 -1.16 -2.02
N PRO A 18 2.01 -0.83 -1.92
CA PRO A 18 1.56 0.32 -1.14
C PRO A 18 1.92 0.23 0.35
N LEU A 19 1.76 -0.94 0.95
CA LEU A 19 2.09 -1.18 2.37
C LEU A 19 3.60 -1.18 2.60
N TYR A 20 4.38 -1.82 1.71
CA TYR A 20 5.85 -1.76 1.76
C TYR A 20 6.36 -0.32 1.64
N GLN A 21 5.71 0.51 0.83
CA GLN A 21 6.10 1.90 0.67
C GLN A 21 5.90 2.72 1.96
N LEU A 22 4.84 2.45 2.74
CA LEU A 22 4.66 3.07 4.05
C LEU A 22 5.75 2.67 5.05
N VAL A 23 6.10 1.39 5.10
CA VAL A 23 7.22 0.90 5.92
C VAL A 23 8.52 1.59 5.50
N LYS A 24 8.77 1.71 4.20
CA LYS A 24 9.95 2.40 3.66
C LYS A 24 10.00 3.86 4.07
N PHE A 25 8.88 4.60 4.02
CA PHE A 25 8.84 5.99 4.49
C PHE A 25 9.20 6.11 5.97
N HIS A 26 8.71 5.18 6.79
CA HIS A 26 8.98 5.18 8.23
C HIS A 26 10.44 4.83 8.55
N VAL A 27 10.98 3.78 7.93
CA VAL A 27 12.38 3.37 8.10
C VAL A 27 13.34 4.48 7.67
N ASN A 28 13.02 5.19 6.58
CA ASN A 28 13.83 6.32 6.11
C ASN A 28 13.61 7.60 6.94
N GLY A 29 12.65 7.61 7.86
CA GLY A 29 12.24 8.78 8.64
C GLY A 29 11.70 9.94 7.79
N ARG A 30 11.42 9.71 6.51
CA ARG A 30 11.04 10.72 5.52
C ARG A 30 9.98 10.18 4.58
N GLY A 31 8.84 10.85 4.55
CA GLY A 31 7.77 10.63 3.60
C GLY A 31 7.97 11.43 2.32
N MET A 32 6.85 11.75 1.68
CA MET A 32 6.82 12.59 0.50
C MET A 32 7.35 14.00 0.81
N GLN A 33 8.06 14.59 -0.15
CA GLN A 33 8.62 15.96 -0.05
C GLN A 33 9.57 16.18 1.14
N ARG A 34 10.23 15.13 1.64
CA ARG A 34 11.17 15.16 2.79
C ARG A 34 10.53 15.50 4.14
N ASN A 35 9.20 15.47 4.23
CA ASN A 35 8.51 15.61 5.51
C ASN A 35 8.78 14.39 6.40
N THR A 36 8.88 14.59 7.71
CA THR A 36 8.98 13.47 8.66
C THR A 36 7.74 12.60 8.55
N PHE A 37 7.93 11.29 8.41
CA PHE A 37 6.84 10.32 8.37
C PHE A 37 7.00 9.28 9.47
N VAL A 38 5.96 9.13 10.28
CA VAL A 38 5.86 8.10 11.32
C VAL A 38 4.70 7.22 10.94
N LEU A 39 4.95 5.93 10.72
CA LEU A 39 3.90 4.98 10.38
C LEU A 39 3.01 4.76 11.59
N LYS A 40 1.71 4.98 11.41
CA LYS A 40 0.69 4.69 12.41
C LYS A 40 -0.24 3.60 11.92
N GLU A 41 -0.97 3.01 12.85
CA GLU A 41 -1.98 1.99 12.54
C GLU A 41 -3.09 2.51 11.61
N GLU A 42 -3.48 3.78 11.75
CA GLU A 42 -4.45 4.44 10.86
C GLU A 42 -4.00 4.44 9.39
N ASP A 43 -2.71 4.64 9.12
CA ASP A 43 -2.15 4.63 7.76
C ASP A 43 -2.18 3.23 7.14
N ILE A 44 -1.88 2.21 7.96
CA ILE A 44 -1.90 0.80 7.56
C ILE A 44 -3.32 0.39 7.19
N ASN A 45 -4.28 0.66 8.08
CA ASN A 45 -5.68 0.29 7.88
C ASN A 45 -6.31 1.02 6.69
N LEU A 46 -6.01 2.32 6.52
CA LEU A 46 -6.46 3.09 5.36
C LEU A 46 -5.90 2.49 4.07
N THR A 47 -4.59 2.23 4.01
CA THR A 47 -3.93 1.68 2.82
C THR A 47 -4.46 0.30 2.48
N LEU A 48 -4.62 -0.57 3.48
CA LEU A 48 -5.22 -1.90 3.29
C LEU A 48 -6.66 -1.80 2.76
N SER A 49 -7.48 -0.89 3.29
CA SER A 49 -8.86 -0.71 2.81
C SER A 49 -8.91 -0.29 1.34
N LEU A 50 -7.99 0.57 0.90
CA LEU A 50 -7.88 1.03 -0.48
C LEU A 50 -7.37 -0.07 -1.42
N VAL A 51 -6.38 -0.86 -0.97
CA VAL A 51 -5.90 -2.04 -1.70
C VAL A 51 -7.05 -3.03 -1.89
N LEU A 52 -7.77 -3.38 -0.83
CA LEU A 52 -8.92 -4.29 -0.90
C LEU A 52 -10.04 -3.75 -1.79
N LYS A 53 -10.24 -2.44 -1.82
CA LYS A 53 -11.20 -1.79 -2.73
C LYS A 53 -10.72 -1.87 -4.19
N GLY A 54 -9.43 -1.66 -4.45
CA GLY A 54 -8.86 -1.70 -5.81
C GLY A 54 -8.74 -3.12 -6.39
N LEU A 55 -8.65 -4.14 -5.54
CA LEU A 55 -8.62 -5.55 -5.95
C LEU A 55 -10.01 -6.18 -6.11
N LYS A 56 -11.06 -5.50 -5.63
CA LYS A 56 -12.45 -5.92 -5.85
C LYS A 56 -12.95 -5.29 -7.16
N PRO A 57 -13.49 -6.08 -8.09
CA PRO A 57 -14.12 -5.57 -9.31
C PRO A 57 -15.39 -4.76 -9.01
#